data_AF-A0A947NL02-F1
#
_entry.id   AF-A0A947NL02-F1
#
_cell.length_a   1.000
_cell.length_b   1.000
_cell.length_c   1.000
_cell.angle_alpha   90.00
_cell.angle_beta   90.00
_cell.angle_gamma   90.00
#
_symmetry.space_group_name_H-M   'P 1'
#
loop_
_entity.id
_entity.type
_entity.pdbx_description
1 polymer ?
#
loop_
_entity_poly.entity_id
_entity_poly.type
_entity_poly.pdbx_seq_one_letter_code
_entity_poly.pdbx_strand_id
1 'polypeptide(L)'
;MEIPLYIILFLYFVFLSVFASFYLVIAYHIATSASFTLASFFMSFFIFAITILTLYGTMELLTGVDFQQSLFTLDLSLFSPR
;
A
#
# COMPACT_ATOMS: atom_id res chain seq x y z
N MET A 1 12.82 8.11 21.16
CA MET A 1 11.38 8.02 20.81
C MET A 1 11.21 6.82 19.90
N GLU A 2 10.18 6.02 20.07
CA GLU A 2 9.97 4.81 19.27
C GLU A 2 8.77 4.99 18.35
N ILE A 3 8.93 4.63 17.07
CA ILE A 3 7.83 4.64 16.10
C ILE A 3 7.34 3.20 15.93
N PRO A 4 6.14 2.86 16.43
CA PRO A 4 5.60 1.52 16.29
C PRO A 4 5.19 1.22 14.83
N LEU A 5 5.32 -0.05 14.45
CA LEU A 5 5.07 -0.56 13.10
C LEU A 5 3.66 -0.19 12.57
N TYR A 6 2.63 -0.21 13.42
CA TYR A 6 1.25 0.08 12.99
C TYR A 6 1.10 1.48 12.36
N ILE A 7 1.90 2.47 12.77
CA ILE A 7 1.84 3.83 12.20
C ILE A 7 2.28 3.83 10.73
N ILE A 8 3.35 3.09 10.44
CA ILE A 8 3.87 2.95 9.07
C ILE A 8 2.92 2.11 8.22
N LEU A 9 2.37 1.03 8.77
CA LEU A 9 1.36 0.21 8.09
C LEU A 9 0.11 1.02 7.74
N PHE A 10 -0.34 1.89 8.63
CA PHE A 10 -1.48 2.76 8.36
C PHE A 10 -1.22 3.68 7.15
N LEU A 11 -0.07 4.37 7.14
CA LEU A 11 0.35 5.21 6.00
C LEU A 11 0.45 4.40 4.70
N TYR A 12 1.00 3.19 4.77
CA TYR A 12 1.08 2.27 3.66
C TYR A 12 -0.31 1.89 3.10
N PHE A 13 -1.28 1.56 3.96
CA PHE A 13 -2.64 1.25 3.52
C PHE A 13 -3.39 2.46 2.97
N VAL A 14 -3.16 3.66 3.52
CA VAL A 14 -3.70 4.91 2.94
C VAL A 14 -3.18 5.10 1.52
N PHE A 15 -1.87 4.95 1.32
CA PHE A 15 -1.29 5.02 -0.02
C PHE A 15 -1.90 3.97 -0.96
N LEU A 16 -2.00 2.72 -0.51
CA LEU A 16 -2.60 1.64 -1.31
C LEU A 16 -4.07 1.92 -1.68
N SER A 17 -4.84 2.53 -0.78
CA SER A 17 -6.23 2.92 -1.04
C SER A 17 -6.39 3.94 -2.17
N VAL A 18 -5.40 4.82 -2.36
CA VAL A 18 -5.37 5.78 -3.47
C VAL A 18 -5.23 5.03 -4.79
N PHE A 19 -4.33 4.04 -4.88
CA PHE A 19 -4.20 3.20 -6.08
C PHE A 19 -5.46 2.40 -6.36
N ALA A 20 -6.07 1.83 -5.32
CA ALA A 20 -7.35 1.13 -5.45
C ALA A 20 -8.46 2.05 -5.99
N SER A 21 -8.51 3.31 -5.52
CA SER A 21 -9.48 4.30 -6.00
C SER A 21 -9.25 4.65 -7.47
N PHE A 22 -8.01 4.88 -7.88
CA PHE A 22 -7.68 5.12 -9.29
C PHE A 22 -8.02 3.92 -10.17
N TYR A 23 -7.77 2.70 -9.70
CA TYR A 23 -8.19 1.49 -10.39
C TYR A 23 -9.71 1.46 -10.60
N LEU A 24 -10.50 1.76 -9.58
CA LEU A 24 -11.98 1.79 -9.69
C LEU A 24 -12.45 2.83 -10.72
N VAL A 25 -11.85 4.02 -10.73
CA VAL A 25 -12.16 5.07 -11.72
C VAL A 25 -11.83 4.61 -13.14
N ILE A 26 -10.68 3.97 -13.34
CA ILE A 26 -10.28 3.44 -14.65
C ILE A 26 -11.20 2.30 -15.08
N ALA A 27 -11.52 1.37 -14.18
CA ALA A 27 -12.43 0.26 -14.45
C ALA A 27 -13.83 0.78 -14.83
N TYR A 28 -14.35 1.77 -14.11
CA TYR A 28 -15.59 2.45 -14.44
C TYR A 28 -15.52 3.09 -15.84
N HIS A 29 -14.46 3.85 -16.12
CA HIS A 29 -14.29 4.51 -17.41
C HIS A 29 -14.25 3.52 -18.59
N ILE A 30 -13.56 2.38 -18.43
CA ILE A 30 -13.52 1.32 -19.44
C ILE A 30 -14.91 0.73 -19.65
N ALA A 31 -15.64 0.44 -18.56
CA ALA A 31 -16.99 -0.11 -18.65
C ALA A 31 -17.98 0.86 -19.34
N THR A 32 -17.90 2.16 -19.06
CA THR A 32 -18.83 3.16 -19.62
C THR A 32 -18.46 3.64 -21.01
N SER A 33 -17.17 3.70 -21.34
CA SER A 33 -16.71 4.17 -22.67
C SER A 33 -16.95 3.14 -23.77
N ALA A 34 -17.37 1.91 -23.43
CA ALA A 34 -17.45 0.74 -24.33
C ALA A 34 -16.13 0.47 -25.09
N SER A 35 -15.05 1.14 -24.68
CA SER A 35 -13.76 1.13 -25.35
C SER A 35 -12.90 0.08 -24.66
N PHE A 36 -13.29 -1.19 -24.82
CA PHE A 36 -12.51 -2.35 -24.39
C PHE A 36 -11.34 -2.56 -25.34
N THR A 37 -10.48 -1.57 -25.50
CA THR A 37 -9.22 -1.81 -26.17
C THR A 37 -8.48 -2.85 -25.34
N LEU A 38 -7.98 -3.89 -26.01
CA LEU A 38 -7.27 -5.00 -25.36
C LEU A 38 -6.17 -4.49 -24.41
N ALA A 39 -5.50 -3.39 -24.78
CA ALA A 39 -4.49 -2.72 -23.97
C ALA A 39 -5.03 -2.16 -22.64
N SER A 40 -6.17 -1.45 -22.66
CA SER A 40 -6.78 -0.88 -21.45
C SER A 40 -7.27 -1.96 -20.47
N PHE A 41 -7.79 -3.07 -21.01
CA PHE A 41 -8.14 -4.26 -20.23
C PHE A 41 -6.91 -4.86 -19.55
N PHE A 42 -5.85 -5.15 -20.30
CA PHE A 42 -4.64 -5.75 -19.72
C PHE A 42 -3.99 -4.84 -18.68
N MET A 43 -3.85 -3.53 -18.95
CA MET A 43 -3.29 -2.59 -17.98
C MET A 43 -4.09 -2.60 -16.67
N SER A 44 -5.41 -2.54 -16.76
CA SER A 44 -6.27 -2.55 -15.57
C SER A 44 -6.21 -3.88 -14.83
N PHE A 45 -6.21 -5.00 -15.56
CA PHE A 45 -6.06 -6.34 -14.99
C PHE A 45 -4.74 -6.51 -14.24
N PHE A 46 -3.62 -6.09 -14.81
CA PHE A 46 -2.31 -6.21 -14.17
C PHE A 46 -2.19 -5.31 -12.95
N ILE A 47 -2.67 -4.06 -13.01
CA ILE A 47 -2.68 -3.17 -11.83
C ILE A 47 -3.50 -3.81 -10.69
N PHE A 48 -4.67 -4.36 -11.00
CA PHE A 48 -5.50 -5.04 -10.00
C PHE A 48 -4.83 -6.28 -9.42
N ALA A 49 -4.30 -7.14 -10.28
CA ALA A 49 -3.62 -8.36 -9.89
C ALA A 49 -2.41 -8.06 -8.98
N ILE A 50 -1.57 -7.09 -9.35
CA ILE A 50 -0.43 -6.64 -8.54
C ILE A 50 -0.92 -6.08 -7.20
N THR A 51 -1.98 -5.27 -7.19
CA THR A 51 -2.55 -4.73 -5.94
C THR A 51 -2.98 -5.84 -4.98
N ILE A 52 -3.68 -6.88 -5.49
CA ILE A 52 -4.06 -8.05 -4.69
C ILE A 52 -2.83 -8.80 -4.19
N LEU A 53 -1.84 -9.04 -5.06
CA LEU A 53 -0.62 -9.76 -4.72
C LEU A 53 0.18 -9.03 -3.64
N THR A 54 0.25 -7.70 -3.73
CA THR A 54 0.84 -6.83 -2.73
C THR A 54 0.10 -6.91 -1.39
N LEU A 55 -1.23 -6.90 -1.39
CA LEU A 55 -2.03 -7.09 -0.16
C LEU A 55 -1.81 -8.47 0.45
N TYR A 56 -1.85 -9.52 -0.36
CA TYR A 56 -1.64 -10.89 0.07
C TYR A 56 -0.24 -11.08 0.68
N GLY A 57 0.80 -10.64 -0.02
CA GLY A 57 2.17 -10.70 0.48
C GLY A 57 2.36 -9.87 1.76
N THR A 58 1.70 -8.72 1.87
CA THR A 58 1.71 -7.94 3.12
C THR A 58 1.10 -8.72 4.28
N MET A 59 -0.04 -9.37 4.08
CA MET A 59 -0.67 -10.20 5.11
C MET A 59 0.18 -11.40 5.51
N GLU A 60 0.82 -12.06 4.53
CA GLU A 60 1.76 -13.15 4.81
C GLU A 60 2.93 -12.67 5.66
N LEU A 61 3.59 -11.58 5.26
CA LEU A 61 4.73 -11.00 5.99
C LEU A 61 4.38 -10.51 7.40
N LEU A 62 3.12 -10.15 7.63
CA LEU A 62 2.61 -9.71 8.93
C LEU A 62 2.14 -10.87 9.83
N THR A 63 2.15 -12.10 9.33
CA THR A 63 1.70 -13.26 10.12
C THR A 63 2.64 -13.51 11.30
N GLY A 64 2.12 -13.45 12.52
CA GLY A 64 2.90 -13.64 13.75
C GLY A 64 3.74 -12.42 14.15
N VAL A 65 3.60 -11.29 13.47
CA VAL A 65 4.30 -10.04 13.76
C VAL A 65 3.51 -9.24 14.79
N ASP A 66 4.17 -8.77 15.85
CA ASP A 66 3.58 -7.80 16.78
C ASP A 66 3.56 -6.40 16.14
N PHE A 67 2.36 -5.83 15.96
CA PHE A 67 2.19 -4.50 15.35
C PHE A 67 2.59 -3.35 16.28
N GLN A 68 2.70 -3.61 17.59
CA GLN A 68 3.18 -2.63 18.56
C GLN A 68 4.70 -2.56 18.63
N GLN A 69 5.42 -3.51 18.00
CA GLN A 69 6.87 -3.49 18.01
C GLN A 69 7.41 -2.21 17.35
N SER A 70 8.47 -1.67 17.93
CA SER A 70 9.15 -0.49 17.40
C SER A 70 9.92 -0.85 16.13
N LEU A 71 9.69 -0.11 15.05
CA LEU A 71 10.43 -0.28 13.80
C LEU A 71 11.70 0.57 13.76
N PHE A 72 11.66 1.71 14.45
CA PHE A 72 12.77 2.66 14.54
C PHE A 72 12.86 3.21 15.97
N THR A 73 14.06 3.11 16.55
CA THR A 73 14.48 3.87 17.72
C THR A 73 15.13 5.17 17.26
N LEU A 74 14.42 6.30 17.42
CA LEU A 74 14.99 7.63 17.24
C LEU A 74 15.94 7.91 18.41
N ASP A 75 17.24 7.75 18.17
CA ASP A 75 18.31 8.16 19.10
C ASP A 75 18.65 9.63 18.88
N LEU A 76 18.28 10.46 19.85
CA LEU A 76 18.54 11.91 19.85
C LEU A 76 19.86 12.26 20.53
N SER A 77 20.67 11.28 20.95
CA SER A 77 21.99 11.49 21.56
C SER A 77 22.93 12.29 20.67
N LEU A 78 22.76 12.20 19.35
CA LEU A 78 23.48 12.99 18.35
C LEU A 78 23.19 14.51 18.40
N PHE A 79 22.08 14.91 19.02
CA PHE A 79 21.66 16.31 19.17
C PHE A 79 21.78 16.81 20.61
N SER A 80 22.30 15.99 21.54
CA SER A 80 22.62 16.45 22.89
C SER A 80 23.76 17.47 22.83
N PRO A 81 23.57 18.73 23.27
CA PRO A 81 24.70 19.58 23.55
C PRO A 81 25.50 18.91 24.68
N ARG A 82 26.82 18.84 24.52
CA ARG A 82 27.74 18.35 25.56
C ARG A 82 27.63 19.18 26.83
#